data_AF-A0A3B9HTH6-F1
#
_entry.id   AF-A0A3B9HTH6-F1
#
_cell.length_a   1.000
_cell.length_b   1.000
_cell.length_c   1.000
_cell.angle_alpha   90.00
_cell.angle_beta   90.00
_cell.angle_gamma   90.00
#
_symmetry.space_group_name_H-M   'P 1'
#
loop_
_entity.id
_entity.type
_entity.pdbx_description
1 polymer ?
#
loop_
_entity_poly.entity_id
_entity_poly.type
_entity_poly.pdbx_seq_one_letter_code
_entity_poly.pdbx_strand_id
1 'polypeptide(L)'
;MSHMKKLLIILALTLIPCSINAQVQLFREVLQPATPELAQELATYAQLGDQLDAKIELLRNAAYATGASQEHRTNLSAFLLRKVVLQSGLSYEANEDLIIEAANLTPDNITLETIWGDMLYFKGNYEKSLEHFEFVHNRNPKDIQIISKIGLVAFQLMDYDKAIEHLEQAVNAYPDAFYLLFYLGKSYFERHYYDEAVASWERALQATKDPNQQAAVNEAINRAREQLASTDGSSKVEDRRFIVHFAGNSRDDLGDIAFEVLDEVFHQVTRSLNFHPDVKINVIFFLTEDYYKVSRDWSAASAQGIKIMVPLKSGYKSEEYVRGLLAHEFTHTIIHLRTNNRCPLWLNEGIAQYQEFAAANGSPEEMRSDYRSIVENEFIQGQKSVKLNRVPALMNSSSRKDVLRAYIASYLATRCLADFYGERSFDEILSALGEGKSIDEAMIDATGRDMDSFQQRYEDWLRKL
;
A
#
# COMPACT_ATOMS: atom_id res chain seq x y z
N MET A 1 -6.29 38.52 20.55
CA MET A 1 -5.06 37.75 20.84
C MET A 1 -5.32 36.82 22.03
N SER A 2 -4.90 35.57 21.94
CA SER A 2 -4.99 34.51 22.98
C SER A 2 -6.25 33.62 23.05
N HIS A 3 -6.84 33.27 21.89
CA HIS A 3 -7.81 32.15 21.77
C HIS A 3 -7.48 31.16 20.62
N MET A 4 -6.31 31.26 19.98
CA MET A 4 -5.96 30.44 18.80
C MET A 4 -4.58 29.73 18.89
N LYS A 5 -3.93 29.73 20.06
CA LYS A 5 -2.58 29.16 20.25
C LYS A 5 -2.51 27.96 21.23
N LYS A 6 -3.64 27.31 21.52
CA LYS A 6 -3.69 26.14 22.43
C LYS A 6 -4.50 24.94 21.92
N LEU A 7 -4.82 24.86 20.62
CA LEU A 7 -5.22 23.60 19.97
C LEU A 7 -4.00 22.92 19.31
N LEU A 8 -2.90 22.85 20.08
CA LEU A 8 -1.77 22.00 19.75
C LEU A 8 -2.13 20.57 20.19
N ILE A 9 -2.04 19.64 19.23
CA ILE A 9 -2.01 18.17 19.38
C ILE A 9 -3.39 17.49 19.35
N ILE A 10 -3.96 17.31 18.14
CA ILE A 10 -4.71 16.08 17.76
C ILE A 10 -4.19 15.51 16.41
N LEU A 11 -3.14 16.08 15.80
CA LEU A 11 -2.61 15.61 14.51
C LEU A 11 -1.15 15.10 14.54
N ALA A 12 -0.70 14.50 15.65
CA ALA A 12 0.72 14.15 15.82
C ALA A 12 1.05 12.71 16.25
N LEU A 13 0.16 11.72 16.13
CA LEU A 13 0.48 10.35 16.58
C LEU A 13 0.02 9.18 15.67
N THR A 14 0.02 9.34 14.35
CA THR A 14 -0.23 8.18 13.47
C THR A 14 0.71 8.01 12.28
N LEU A 15 1.83 8.73 12.19
CA LEU A 15 2.76 8.60 11.03
C LEU A 15 4.25 8.71 11.39
N ILE A 16 4.69 8.03 12.45
CA ILE A 16 6.11 7.69 12.62
C ILE A 16 6.21 6.17 12.68
N PRO A 17 7.20 5.52 12.04
CA PRO A 17 7.76 4.28 12.59
C PRO A 17 8.60 4.65 13.83
N CYS A 18 7.96 5.22 14.85
CA CYS A 18 8.52 5.25 16.19
C CYS A 18 7.92 4.03 16.87
N SER A 19 8.69 3.41 17.76
CA SER A 19 8.33 2.21 18.51
C SER A 19 6.84 2.12 18.85
N ILE A 20 6.35 0.89 18.85
CA ILE A 20 5.01 0.38 19.25
C ILE A 20 4.42 1.03 20.54
N ASN A 21 5.18 1.88 21.25
CA ASN A 21 4.85 2.50 22.52
C ASN A 21 4.27 3.93 22.46
N ALA A 22 3.90 4.46 21.29
CA ALA A 22 3.38 5.84 21.21
C ALA A 22 2.01 5.93 20.52
N GLN A 23 1.03 5.12 20.92
CA GLN A 23 -0.32 5.22 20.35
C GLN A 23 -1.37 5.06 21.43
N VAL A 24 -1.95 6.20 21.84
CA VAL A 24 -3.35 6.43 22.27
C VAL A 24 -3.36 7.83 22.91
N GLN A 25 -3.24 8.86 22.08
CA GLN A 25 -3.60 10.23 22.48
C GLN A 25 -4.92 10.67 21.83
N LEU A 26 -5.52 9.81 21.00
CA LEU A 26 -6.74 10.08 20.24
C LEU A 26 -8.03 9.77 21.00
N PHE A 27 -7.97 9.10 22.15
CA PHE A 27 -9.17 8.70 22.90
C PHE A 27 -9.57 9.68 24.02
N ARG A 28 -9.18 10.96 23.91
CA ARG A 28 -9.53 11.95 24.95
C ARG A 28 -11.02 12.32 24.94
N GLU A 29 -11.70 12.21 23.81
CA GLU A 29 -13.16 12.30 23.75
C GLU A 29 -13.76 10.89 23.81
N VAL A 30 -13.84 10.38 25.03
CA VAL A 30 -14.46 9.10 25.36
C VAL A 30 -15.94 9.20 25.01
N LEU A 31 -16.46 8.23 24.25
CA LEU A 31 -17.90 8.02 24.08
C LEU A 31 -18.54 8.11 25.46
N GLN A 32 -19.41 9.09 25.68
CA GLN A 32 -20.04 9.23 26.98
C GLN A 32 -21.11 8.15 27.14
N PRO A 33 -21.23 7.54 28.33
CA PRO A 33 -22.39 6.76 28.67
C PRO A 33 -23.67 7.57 28.44
N ALA A 34 -24.76 6.87 28.16
CA ALA A 34 -26.05 7.49 27.89
C ALA A 34 -26.64 8.21 29.12
N THR A 35 -26.20 7.85 30.34
CA THR A 35 -26.67 8.48 31.58
C THR A 35 -25.60 9.35 32.25
N PRO A 36 -25.98 10.52 32.82
CA PRO A 36 -25.05 11.40 33.55
C PRO A 36 -24.36 10.70 34.74
N GLU A 37 -25.05 9.79 35.42
CA GLU A 37 -24.51 9.04 36.56
C GLU A 37 -23.36 8.14 36.12
N LEU A 38 -23.54 7.39 35.02
CA LEU A 38 -22.49 6.55 34.47
C LEU A 38 -21.36 7.37 33.89
N ALA A 39 -21.62 8.56 33.33
CA ALA A 39 -20.57 9.46 32.87
C ALA A 39 -19.67 9.96 34.03
N GLN A 40 -20.29 10.31 35.17
CA GLN A 40 -19.55 10.66 36.38
C GLN A 40 -18.75 9.46 36.90
N GLU A 41 -19.34 8.27 36.92
CA GLU A 41 -18.66 7.05 37.34
C GLU A 41 -17.47 6.71 36.42
N LEU A 42 -17.66 6.78 35.10
CA LEU A 42 -16.63 6.52 34.10
C LEU A 42 -15.41 7.43 34.29
N ALA A 43 -15.64 8.70 34.65
CA ALA A 43 -14.58 9.66 34.91
C ALA A 43 -13.71 9.30 36.13
N THR A 44 -14.22 8.49 37.08
CA THR A 44 -13.46 8.07 38.26
C THR A 44 -12.41 7.00 37.96
N TYR A 45 -12.58 6.23 36.88
CA TYR A 45 -11.64 5.18 36.47
C TYR A 45 -10.40 5.79 35.81
N ALA A 46 -9.42 6.21 36.61
CA ALA A 46 -8.20 6.85 36.14
C ALA A 46 -7.06 5.88 35.78
N GLN A 47 -7.16 4.61 36.20
CA GLN A 47 -6.18 3.55 35.95
C GLN A 47 -6.90 2.22 35.71
N LEU A 48 -6.19 1.25 35.14
CA LEU A 48 -6.67 -0.13 35.04
C LEU A 48 -6.79 -0.75 36.44
N GLY A 49 -7.82 -1.57 36.62
CA GLY A 49 -8.01 -2.34 37.85
C GLY A 49 -9.32 -3.12 37.85
N ASP A 50 -9.42 -4.07 38.77
CA ASP A 50 -10.52 -5.05 38.87
C ASP A 50 -11.91 -4.39 38.95
N GLN A 51 -12.00 -3.17 39.49
CA GLN A 51 -13.26 -2.43 39.58
C GLN A 51 -13.80 -2.00 38.22
N LEU A 52 -12.93 -1.68 37.26
CA LEU A 52 -13.35 -1.34 35.89
C LEU A 52 -13.80 -2.60 35.16
N ASP A 53 -13.05 -3.69 35.30
CA ASP A 53 -13.37 -4.97 34.68
C ASP A 53 -14.69 -5.55 35.20
N ALA A 54 -14.90 -5.53 36.52
CA ALA A 54 -16.16 -5.95 37.12
C ALA A 54 -17.34 -5.09 36.62
N LYS A 55 -17.13 -3.78 36.41
CA LYS A 55 -18.16 -2.90 35.88
C LYS A 55 -18.46 -3.20 34.41
N ILE A 56 -17.44 -3.47 33.60
CA ILE A 56 -17.60 -3.90 32.21
C ILE A 56 -18.42 -5.19 32.14
N GLU A 57 -18.11 -6.20 32.96
CA GLU A 57 -18.88 -7.46 32.97
C GLU A 57 -20.34 -7.24 33.39
N LEU A 58 -20.60 -6.37 34.37
CA LEU A 58 -21.96 -6.03 34.78
C LEU A 58 -22.74 -5.35 33.64
N LEU A 59 -22.11 -4.39 32.94
CA LEU A 59 -22.71 -3.73 31.78
C LEU A 59 -22.87 -4.70 30.60
N ARG A 60 -21.95 -5.65 30.43
CA ARG A 60 -22.01 -6.71 29.42
C ARG A 60 -23.24 -7.58 29.58
N ASN A 61 -23.51 -8.04 30.80
CA ASN A 61 -24.72 -8.81 31.09
C ASN A 61 -26.01 -8.04 30.74
N ALA A 62 -26.03 -6.72 30.99
CA ALA A 62 -27.18 -5.89 30.68
C ALA A 62 -27.33 -5.60 29.17
N ALA A 63 -26.22 -5.37 28.45
CA ALA A 63 -26.22 -5.04 27.03
C ALA A 63 -26.58 -6.23 26.12
N TYR A 64 -26.27 -7.46 26.55
CA TYR A 64 -26.59 -8.69 25.83
C TYR A 64 -27.85 -9.43 26.35
N ALA A 65 -28.54 -8.88 27.36
CA ALA A 65 -29.80 -9.44 27.81
C ALA A 65 -30.88 -9.35 26.71
N THR A 66 -31.81 -10.32 26.69
CA THR A 66 -32.96 -10.30 25.77
C THR A 66 -33.77 -9.02 25.97
N GLY A 67 -33.91 -8.22 24.90
CA GLY A 67 -34.61 -6.94 24.95
C GLY A 67 -33.76 -5.75 25.41
N ALA A 68 -32.44 -5.89 25.50
CA ALA A 68 -31.53 -4.79 25.84
C ALA A 68 -31.74 -3.57 24.93
N SER A 69 -31.86 -2.40 25.55
CA SER A 69 -32.00 -1.13 24.83
C SER A 69 -30.66 -0.68 24.23
N GLN A 70 -30.72 0.23 23.25
CA GLN A 70 -29.51 0.86 22.70
C GLN A 70 -28.72 1.61 23.77
N GLU A 71 -29.39 2.12 24.80
CA GLU A 71 -28.76 2.76 25.97
C GLU A 71 -27.78 1.83 26.68
N HIS A 72 -28.18 0.58 26.96
CA HIS A 72 -27.31 -0.41 27.60
C HIS A 72 -26.08 -0.71 26.74
N ARG A 73 -26.27 -0.85 25.42
CA ARG A 73 -25.18 -1.08 24.47
C ARG A 73 -24.21 0.11 24.41
N THR A 74 -24.73 1.34 24.36
CA THR A 74 -23.91 2.57 24.40
C THR A 74 -23.13 2.69 25.71
N ASN A 75 -23.75 2.35 26.85
CA ASN A 75 -23.07 2.36 28.15
C ASN A 75 -21.90 1.37 28.18
N LEU A 76 -22.11 0.13 27.73
CA LEU A 76 -21.01 -0.85 27.64
C LEU A 76 -19.90 -0.38 26.70
N SER A 77 -20.27 0.10 25.50
CA SER A 77 -19.32 0.61 24.50
C SER A 77 -18.43 1.73 25.07
N ALA A 78 -19.00 2.66 25.84
CA ALA A 78 -18.25 3.72 26.53
C ALA A 78 -17.20 3.19 27.52
N PHE A 79 -17.56 2.17 28.30
CA PHE A 79 -16.65 1.56 29.28
C PHE A 79 -15.56 0.69 28.63
N LEU A 80 -15.89 -0.03 27.55
CA LEU A 80 -14.91 -0.76 26.74
C LEU A 80 -13.88 0.21 26.15
N LEU A 81 -14.34 1.32 25.58
CA LEU A 81 -13.44 2.35 25.07
C LEU A 81 -12.59 2.97 26.17
N ARG A 82 -13.14 3.25 27.36
CA ARG A 82 -12.36 3.72 28.50
C ARG A 82 -11.24 2.75 28.87
N LYS A 83 -11.51 1.44 28.84
CA LYS A 83 -10.49 0.43 29.07
C LYS A 83 -9.39 0.47 28.01
N VAL A 84 -9.74 0.58 26.73
CA VAL A 84 -8.78 0.78 25.62
C VAL A 84 -7.93 2.03 25.85
N VAL A 85 -8.53 3.14 26.30
CA VAL A 85 -7.78 4.38 26.63
C VAL A 85 -6.76 4.15 27.73
N LEU A 86 -7.16 3.43 28.79
CA LEU A 86 -6.29 3.15 29.93
C LEU A 86 -5.21 2.11 29.60
N GLN A 87 -5.42 1.33 28.53
CA GLN A 87 -4.46 0.40 27.95
C GLN A 87 -3.55 1.05 26.90
N SER A 88 -3.42 2.40 26.88
CA SER A 88 -2.66 3.21 25.91
C SER A 88 -1.17 2.87 25.70
N GLY A 89 -0.64 1.87 26.39
CA GLY A 89 0.71 1.33 26.21
C GLY A 89 0.76 -0.11 25.68
N LEU A 90 -0.39 -0.69 25.34
CA LEU A 90 -0.51 -2.01 24.72
C LEU A 90 -0.69 -1.89 23.21
N SER A 91 -0.28 -2.92 22.47
CA SER A 91 -0.41 -2.93 21.01
C SER A 91 -1.88 -2.97 20.57
N TYR A 92 -2.16 -2.61 19.32
CA TYR A 92 -3.52 -2.66 18.76
C TYR A 92 -4.15 -4.04 18.86
N GLU A 93 -3.35 -5.10 18.70
CA GLU A 93 -3.79 -6.49 18.81
C GLU A 93 -4.34 -6.82 20.20
N ALA A 94 -3.81 -6.18 21.26
CA ALA A 94 -4.29 -6.40 22.63
C ALA A 94 -5.64 -5.74 22.92
N ASN A 95 -6.07 -4.79 22.07
CA ASN A 95 -7.32 -4.03 22.24
C ASN A 95 -8.37 -4.34 21.18
N GLU A 96 -8.03 -5.15 20.18
CA GLU A 96 -8.87 -5.42 19.01
C GLU A 96 -10.26 -5.95 19.40
N ASP A 97 -10.32 -6.97 20.25
CA ASP A 97 -11.59 -7.56 20.68
C ASP A 97 -12.51 -6.52 21.36
N LEU A 98 -11.93 -5.63 22.16
CA LEU A 98 -12.67 -4.58 22.86
C LEU A 98 -13.21 -3.51 21.89
N ILE A 99 -12.43 -3.16 20.86
CA ILE A 99 -12.83 -2.19 19.84
C ILE A 99 -13.91 -2.77 18.93
N ILE A 100 -13.76 -4.03 18.50
CA ILE A 100 -14.76 -4.75 17.69
C ILE A 100 -16.06 -4.90 18.47
N GLU A 101 -15.98 -5.29 19.75
CA GLU A 101 -17.16 -5.38 20.61
C GLU A 101 -17.85 -4.02 20.73
N ALA A 102 -17.10 -2.95 21.03
CA ALA A 102 -17.65 -1.60 21.13
C ALA A 102 -18.29 -1.11 19.83
N ALA A 103 -17.67 -1.36 18.68
CA ALA A 103 -18.21 -1.01 17.37
C ALA A 103 -19.51 -1.77 17.06
N ASN A 104 -19.57 -3.09 17.32
CA ASN A 104 -20.76 -3.90 17.13
C ASN A 104 -21.95 -3.46 18.00
N LEU A 105 -21.67 -2.95 19.21
CA LEU A 105 -22.69 -2.43 20.12
C LEU A 105 -23.26 -1.07 19.66
N THR A 106 -22.48 -0.31 18.90
CA THR A 106 -22.81 1.03 18.42
C THR A 106 -22.33 1.24 16.96
N PRO A 107 -22.95 0.55 15.98
CA PRO A 107 -22.44 0.48 14.60
C PRO A 107 -22.56 1.78 13.80
N ASP A 108 -23.31 2.77 14.29
CA ASP A 108 -23.42 4.10 13.67
C ASP A 108 -22.53 5.15 14.36
N ASN A 109 -21.68 4.73 15.30
CA ASN A 109 -20.85 5.65 16.06
C ASN A 109 -19.61 6.07 15.25
N ILE A 110 -19.62 7.32 14.78
CA ILE A 110 -18.54 7.90 13.96
C ILE A 110 -17.16 7.77 14.60
N THR A 111 -17.04 7.97 15.92
CA THR A 111 -15.76 7.88 16.64
C THR A 111 -15.21 6.46 16.60
N LEU A 112 -16.06 5.45 16.82
CA LEU A 112 -15.66 4.05 16.77
C LEU A 112 -15.29 3.59 15.37
N GLU A 113 -16.05 4.01 14.37
CA GLU A 113 -15.74 3.75 12.96
C GLU A 113 -14.38 4.34 12.57
N THR A 114 -14.07 5.55 13.06
CA THR A 114 -12.75 6.16 12.87
C THR A 114 -11.64 5.37 13.56
N ILE A 115 -11.85 4.93 14.80
CA ILE A 115 -10.88 4.12 15.56
C ILE A 115 -10.63 2.77 14.86
N TRP A 116 -11.69 2.15 14.34
CA TRP A 116 -11.60 0.88 13.63
C TRP A 116 -10.86 1.05 12.30
N GLY A 117 -11.19 2.07 11.51
CA GLY A 117 -10.47 2.42 10.30
C GLY A 117 -8.97 2.63 10.55
N ASP A 118 -8.62 3.32 11.64
CA ASP A 118 -7.22 3.51 12.05
C ASP A 118 -6.52 2.18 12.39
N MET A 119 -7.18 1.31 13.16
CA MET A 119 -6.64 -0.01 13.50
C MET A 119 -6.37 -0.85 12.23
N LEU A 120 -7.31 -0.84 11.29
CA LEU A 120 -7.17 -1.57 10.02
C LEU A 120 -6.03 -1.01 9.16
N TYR A 121 -5.86 0.32 9.12
CA TYR A 121 -4.73 0.96 8.46
C TYR A 121 -3.39 0.47 9.03
N PHE A 122 -3.25 0.43 10.37
CA PHE A 122 -2.01 -0.04 11.00
C PHE A 122 -1.74 -1.52 10.80
N LYS A 123 -2.79 -2.33 10.63
CA LYS A 123 -2.67 -3.73 10.23
C LYS A 123 -2.32 -3.94 8.76
N GLY A 124 -2.30 -2.87 7.96
CA GLY A 124 -2.08 -2.93 6.51
C GLY A 124 -3.31 -3.39 5.74
N ASN A 125 -4.49 -3.43 6.37
CA ASN A 125 -5.75 -3.73 5.71
C ASN A 125 -6.38 -2.42 5.21
N TYR A 126 -5.79 -1.88 4.16
CA TYR A 126 -6.10 -0.55 3.66
C TYR A 126 -7.48 -0.48 2.99
N GLU A 127 -7.93 -1.56 2.36
CA GLU A 127 -9.24 -1.63 1.71
C GLU A 127 -10.36 -1.51 2.75
N LYS A 128 -10.34 -2.32 3.81
CA LYS A 128 -11.35 -2.20 4.88
C LYS A 128 -11.21 -0.89 5.64
N SER A 129 -9.97 -0.42 5.85
CA SER A 129 -9.72 0.90 6.45
C SER A 129 -10.42 2.02 5.66
N LEU A 130 -10.32 1.98 4.32
CA LEU A 130 -10.99 2.92 3.44
C LEU A 130 -12.51 2.86 3.58
N GLU A 131 -13.11 1.66 3.64
CA GLU A 131 -14.56 1.50 3.83
C GLU A 131 -15.06 2.20 5.10
N HIS A 132 -14.37 2.02 6.24
CA HIS A 132 -14.73 2.68 7.50
C HIS A 132 -14.56 4.22 7.43
N PHE A 133 -13.49 4.71 6.80
CA PHE A 133 -13.32 6.16 6.65
C PHE A 133 -14.32 6.77 5.67
N GLU A 134 -14.69 6.08 4.60
CA GLU A 134 -15.74 6.51 3.68
C GLU A 134 -17.12 6.52 4.38
N PHE A 135 -17.40 5.54 5.24
CA PHE A 135 -18.61 5.52 6.06
C PHE A 135 -18.71 6.76 6.95
N VAL A 136 -17.60 7.16 7.58
CA VAL A 136 -17.52 8.37 8.40
C VAL A 136 -17.66 9.62 7.54
N HIS A 137 -16.93 9.67 6.41
CA HIS A 137 -16.95 10.81 5.49
C HIS A 137 -18.36 11.07 4.93
N ASN A 138 -19.11 10.02 4.60
CA ASN A 138 -20.50 10.14 4.13
C ASN A 138 -21.42 10.83 5.15
N ARG A 139 -21.14 10.70 6.46
CA ARG A 139 -21.90 11.36 7.53
C ARG A 139 -21.37 12.75 7.87
N ASN A 140 -20.06 12.95 7.74
CA ASN A 140 -19.42 14.25 7.93
C ASN A 140 -18.45 14.58 6.78
N PRO A 141 -18.96 15.05 5.62
CA PRO A 141 -18.15 15.23 4.42
C PRO A 141 -17.11 16.35 4.52
N LYS A 142 -17.15 17.16 5.58
CA LYS A 142 -16.24 18.28 5.80
C LYS A 142 -15.21 18.02 6.90
N ASP A 143 -15.19 16.80 7.45
CA ASP A 143 -14.21 16.42 8.45
C ASP A 143 -12.83 16.28 7.80
N ILE A 144 -11.99 17.31 7.95
CA ILE A 144 -10.65 17.32 7.38
C ILE A 144 -9.79 16.20 7.94
N GLN A 145 -10.01 15.78 9.20
CA GLN A 145 -9.24 14.67 9.77
C GLN A 145 -9.52 13.37 9.01
N ILE A 146 -10.77 13.14 8.64
CA ILE A 146 -11.20 11.95 7.89
C ILE A 146 -10.77 12.05 6.42
N ILE A 147 -10.91 13.22 5.80
CA ILE A 147 -10.39 13.49 4.45
C ILE A 147 -8.88 13.19 4.39
N SER A 148 -8.12 13.65 5.39
CA SER A 148 -6.68 13.36 5.49
C SER A 148 -6.40 11.86 5.56
N LYS A 149 -7.17 11.12 6.37
CA LYS A 149 -7.03 9.66 6.51
C LYS A 149 -7.34 8.93 5.20
N ILE A 150 -8.41 9.32 4.50
CA ILE A 150 -8.73 8.78 3.17
C ILE A 150 -7.58 9.02 2.19
N GLY A 151 -7.01 10.23 2.16
CA GLY A 151 -5.87 10.53 1.30
C GLY A 151 -4.63 9.68 1.61
N LEU A 152 -4.34 9.44 2.89
CA LEU A 152 -3.24 8.57 3.31
C LEU A 152 -3.50 7.09 2.98
N VAL A 153 -4.73 6.61 3.15
CA VAL A 153 -5.11 5.23 2.81
C VAL A 153 -5.08 5.02 1.30
N ALA A 154 -5.58 5.98 0.53
CA ALA A 154 -5.49 5.98 -0.94
C ALA A 154 -4.03 5.93 -1.41
N PHE A 155 -3.12 6.67 -0.76
CA PHE A 155 -1.68 6.56 -1.03
C PHE A 155 -1.15 5.14 -0.79
N GLN A 156 -1.55 4.47 0.30
CA GLN A 156 -1.14 3.08 0.57
C GLN A 156 -1.73 2.07 -0.42
N LEU A 157 -2.92 2.35 -0.94
CA LEU A 157 -3.57 1.57 -2.00
C LEU A 157 -3.02 1.89 -3.40
N MET A 158 -2.01 2.76 -3.50
CA MET A 158 -1.41 3.24 -4.75
C MET A 158 -2.40 4.00 -5.66
N ASP A 159 -3.56 4.42 -5.13
CA ASP A 159 -4.49 5.33 -5.79
C ASP A 159 -4.03 6.77 -5.52
N TYR A 160 -2.94 7.15 -6.18
CA TYR A 160 -2.30 8.43 -5.92
C TYR A 160 -3.11 9.62 -6.45
N ASP A 161 -4.01 9.43 -7.42
CA ASP A 161 -4.92 10.49 -7.87
C ASP A 161 -5.93 10.84 -6.77
N LYS A 162 -6.57 9.82 -6.17
CA LYS A 162 -7.45 10.01 -5.00
C LYS A 162 -6.68 10.52 -3.79
N ALA A 163 -5.44 10.05 -3.60
CA ALA A 163 -4.56 10.55 -2.54
C ALA A 163 -4.30 12.06 -2.69
N ILE A 164 -3.92 12.51 -3.89
CA ILE A 164 -3.70 13.94 -4.19
C ILE A 164 -4.96 14.74 -3.88
N GLU A 165 -6.12 14.35 -4.43
CA GLU A 165 -7.38 15.07 -4.23
C GLU A 165 -7.68 15.32 -2.74
N HIS A 166 -7.56 14.28 -1.91
CA HIS A 166 -7.89 14.36 -0.49
C HIS A 166 -6.78 15.04 0.33
N LEU A 167 -5.51 14.80 -0.01
CA LEU A 167 -4.37 15.42 0.67
C LEU A 167 -4.28 16.92 0.36
N GLU A 168 -4.64 17.37 -0.85
CA GLU A 168 -4.74 18.79 -1.17
C GLU A 168 -5.80 19.49 -0.34
N GLN A 169 -6.99 18.91 -0.23
CA GLN A 169 -8.05 19.43 0.65
C GLN A 169 -7.56 19.54 2.11
N ALA A 170 -6.84 18.51 2.59
CA ALA A 170 -6.29 18.49 3.93
C ALA A 170 -5.18 19.54 4.15
N VAL A 171 -4.26 19.68 3.20
CA VAL A 171 -3.19 20.68 3.22
C VAL A 171 -3.76 22.10 3.13
N ASN A 172 -4.86 22.31 2.41
CA ASN A 172 -5.52 23.62 2.35
C ASN A 172 -6.08 24.05 3.71
N ALA A 173 -6.58 23.12 4.52
CA ALA A 173 -7.04 23.43 5.87
C ALA A 173 -5.88 23.52 6.89
N TYR A 174 -4.83 22.69 6.69
CA TYR A 174 -3.67 22.61 7.57
C TYR A 174 -2.36 22.81 6.77
N PRO A 175 -2.04 24.06 6.39
CA PRO A 175 -0.98 24.36 5.43
C PRO A 175 0.44 24.06 5.91
N ASP A 176 0.63 23.91 7.22
CA ASP A 176 1.92 23.67 7.89
C ASP A 176 2.01 22.24 8.48
N ALA A 177 1.12 21.32 8.10
CA ALA A 177 1.16 19.95 8.58
C ALA A 177 2.21 19.13 7.82
N PHE A 178 3.37 18.91 8.43
CA PHE A 178 4.51 18.20 7.85
C PHE A 178 4.12 16.91 7.09
N TYR A 179 3.36 16.01 7.73
CA TYR A 179 3.02 14.73 7.13
C TYR A 179 2.08 14.85 5.93
N LEU A 180 1.11 15.76 5.99
CA LEU A 180 0.20 15.98 4.85
C LEU A 180 0.98 16.52 3.66
N LEU A 181 1.89 17.47 3.89
CA LEU A 181 2.81 17.99 2.86
C LEU A 181 3.77 16.92 2.34
N PHE A 182 4.29 16.08 3.23
CA PHE A 182 5.22 15.01 2.86
C PHE A 182 4.55 13.95 2.00
N TYR A 183 3.38 13.45 2.41
CA TYR A 183 2.63 12.46 1.65
C TYR A 183 1.97 13.05 0.41
N LEU A 184 1.60 14.34 0.40
CA LEU A 184 1.19 15.03 -0.83
C LEU A 184 2.36 15.08 -1.82
N GLY A 185 3.56 15.45 -1.35
CA GLY A 185 4.76 15.44 -2.17
C GLY A 185 5.12 14.03 -2.67
N LYS A 186 4.94 12.99 -1.85
CA LYS A 186 5.10 11.59 -2.29
C LYS A 186 4.06 11.21 -3.33
N SER A 187 2.78 11.53 -3.10
CA SER A 187 1.71 11.23 -4.05
C SER A 187 1.98 11.92 -5.39
N TYR A 188 2.43 13.16 -5.35
CA TYR A 188 2.88 13.88 -6.54
C TYR A 188 4.09 13.25 -7.21
N PHE A 189 5.09 12.82 -6.43
CA PHE A 189 6.25 12.13 -6.96
C PHE A 189 5.90 10.81 -7.65
N GLU A 190 5.03 9.98 -7.04
CA GLU A 190 4.53 8.73 -7.63
C GLU A 190 3.66 8.98 -8.88
N ARG A 191 3.05 10.18 -8.99
CA ARG A 191 2.38 10.66 -10.21
C ARG A 191 3.30 11.39 -11.18
N HIS A 192 4.60 11.46 -10.88
CA HIS A 192 5.63 12.16 -11.66
C HIS A 192 5.46 13.69 -11.76
N TYR A 193 4.65 14.29 -10.88
CA TYR A 193 4.47 15.73 -10.73
C TYR A 193 5.61 16.28 -9.85
N TYR A 194 6.83 16.26 -10.37
CA TYR A 194 8.05 16.51 -9.57
C TYR A 194 8.19 17.95 -9.09
N ASP A 195 7.69 18.94 -9.83
CA ASP A 195 7.73 20.34 -9.38
C ASP A 195 6.79 20.53 -8.19
N GLU A 196 5.60 19.97 -8.25
CA GLU A 196 4.59 19.95 -7.19
C GLU A 196 5.07 19.12 -5.98
N ALA A 197 5.78 18.01 -6.24
CA ALA A 197 6.42 17.21 -5.21
C ALA A 197 7.50 18.01 -4.46
N VAL A 198 8.42 18.65 -5.20
CA VAL A 198 9.45 19.52 -4.63
C VAL A 198 8.82 20.68 -3.88
N ALA A 199 7.82 21.36 -4.44
CA ALA A 199 7.14 22.46 -3.78
C ALA A 199 6.46 22.02 -2.46
N SER A 200 5.80 20.85 -2.47
CA SER A 200 5.17 20.28 -1.27
C SER A 200 6.20 19.91 -0.22
N TRP A 201 7.34 19.34 -0.63
CA TRP A 201 8.44 18.98 0.26
C TRP A 201 9.24 20.18 0.76
N GLU A 202 9.41 21.24 -0.02
CA GLU A 202 10.00 22.49 0.45
C GLU A 202 9.13 23.15 1.52
N ARG A 203 7.81 23.09 1.35
CA ARG A 203 6.86 23.48 2.42
C ARG A 203 6.99 22.54 3.63
N ALA A 204 7.14 21.24 3.42
CA ALA A 204 7.35 20.29 4.52
C ALA A 204 8.64 20.60 5.31
N LEU A 205 9.74 20.97 4.64
CA LEU A 205 10.98 21.41 5.29
C LEU A 205 10.77 22.65 6.16
N GLN A 206 9.97 23.61 5.70
CA GLN A 206 9.63 24.81 6.48
C GLN A 206 8.78 24.47 7.71
N ALA A 207 7.97 23.41 7.64
CA ALA A 207 7.09 22.96 8.71
C ALA A 207 7.78 22.15 9.81
N THR A 208 9.03 21.69 9.63
CA THR A 208 9.74 20.86 10.62
C THR A 208 11.12 21.37 11.04
N LYS A 209 11.49 21.06 12.29
CA LYS A 209 12.83 21.26 12.85
C LYS A 209 13.52 19.93 13.21
N ASP A 210 12.87 18.80 12.97
CA ASP A 210 13.43 17.48 13.26
C ASP A 210 14.48 17.12 12.20
N PRO A 211 15.76 16.91 12.57
CA PRO A 211 16.81 16.58 11.63
C PRO A 211 16.56 15.32 10.79
N ASN A 212 15.87 14.32 11.33
CA ASN A 212 15.57 13.08 10.60
C ASN A 212 14.51 13.32 9.54
N GLN A 213 13.47 14.10 9.88
CA GLN A 213 12.45 14.50 8.92
C GLN A 213 13.06 15.38 7.83
N GLN A 214 13.92 16.34 8.20
CA GLN A 214 14.62 17.18 7.23
C GLN A 214 15.53 16.36 6.31
N ALA A 215 16.26 15.37 6.83
CA ALA A 215 17.09 14.49 6.01
C ALA A 215 16.25 13.71 4.99
N ALA A 216 15.14 13.10 5.43
CA ALA A 216 14.23 12.35 4.56
C ALA A 216 13.62 13.23 3.45
N VAL A 217 13.24 14.47 3.79
CA VAL A 217 12.69 15.41 2.80
C VAL A 217 13.76 15.93 1.84
N ASN A 218 14.97 16.21 2.32
CA ASN A 218 16.08 16.61 1.46
C ASN A 218 16.48 15.49 0.49
N GLU A 219 16.48 14.23 0.93
CA GLU A 219 16.67 13.07 0.04
C GLU A 219 15.57 13.00 -1.02
N ALA A 220 14.31 13.18 -0.62
CA ALA A 220 13.17 13.18 -1.53
C ALA A 220 13.25 14.33 -2.56
N ILE A 221 13.60 15.54 -2.13
CA ILE A 221 13.80 16.71 -3.01
C ILE A 221 14.97 16.49 -3.96
N ASN A 222 16.10 15.97 -3.48
CA ASN A 222 17.26 15.70 -4.33
C ASN A 222 16.90 14.67 -5.40
N ARG A 223 16.22 13.59 -4.99
CA ARG A 223 15.67 12.60 -5.91
C ARG A 223 14.77 13.27 -6.94
N ALA A 224 13.76 14.05 -6.53
CA ALA A 224 12.88 14.78 -7.44
C ALA A 224 13.60 15.77 -8.36
N ARG A 225 14.63 16.48 -7.89
CA ARG A 225 15.40 17.46 -8.69
C ARG A 225 16.35 16.82 -9.69
N GLU A 226 16.97 15.70 -9.34
CA GLU A 226 17.57 14.80 -10.32
C GLU A 226 16.53 14.46 -11.40
N GLN A 227 15.26 14.32 -10.97
CA GLN A 227 14.10 14.15 -11.85
C GLN A 227 13.65 15.36 -12.67
N LEU A 228 14.18 16.54 -12.39
CA LEU A 228 13.89 17.74 -13.18
C LEU A 228 14.98 18.01 -14.19
N ALA A 229 16.24 17.91 -13.75
CA ALA A 229 17.44 18.30 -14.51
C ALA A 229 17.63 17.47 -15.78
N SER A 230 17.16 16.25 -15.74
CA SER A 230 17.34 15.36 -16.83
C SER A 230 16.31 15.58 -17.93
N THR A 231 15.76 16.80 -18.24
CA THR A 231 14.59 17.02 -19.16
C THR A 231 14.62 17.71 -20.53
N ASP A 232 15.78 18.09 -21.06
CA ASP A 232 15.91 18.73 -22.39
C ASP A 232 16.19 17.74 -23.57
N GLY A 233 15.32 17.64 -24.60
CA GLY A 233 15.63 17.11 -25.97
C GLY A 233 15.30 15.64 -26.37
N SER A 234 14.06 15.13 -26.24
CA SER A 234 13.68 13.71 -26.52
C SER A 234 13.14 13.38 -27.95
N SER A 235 13.15 12.10 -28.38
CA SER A 235 12.61 11.60 -29.68
C SER A 235 11.61 10.41 -29.55
N LYS A 236 10.71 10.19 -30.53
CA LYS A 236 9.59 9.19 -30.49
C LYS A 236 9.53 8.24 -31.70
N VAL A 237 9.15 6.97 -31.46
CA VAL A 237 8.78 5.94 -32.46
C VAL A 237 7.48 5.21 -32.04
N GLU A 238 6.63 4.79 -32.97
CA GLU A 238 5.29 4.22 -32.68
C GLU A 238 4.90 3.09 -33.63
N ASP A 239 4.25 2.03 -33.11
CA ASP A 239 3.62 0.96 -33.89
C ASP A 239 2.13 0.72 -33.49
N ARG A 240 1.57 -0.46 -33.79
CA ARG A 240 0.18 -0.81 -33.45
C ARG A 240 -0.06 -1.04 -31.96
N ARG A 241 0.94 -1.47 -31.19
CA ARG A 241 0.83 -1.88 -29.78
C ARG A 241 1.56 -0.93 -28.84
N PHE A 242 2.67 -0.36 -29.29
CA PHE A 242 3.59 0.41 -28.47
C PHE A 242 3.80 1.82 -28.99
N ILE A 243 3.92 2.75 -28.05
CA ILE A 243 4.45 4.09 -28.26
C ILE A 243 5.77 4.14 -27.50
N VAL A 244 6.89 4.19 -28.22
CA VAL A 244 8.23 4.12 -27.61
C VAL A 244 8.91 5.49 -27.63
N HIS A 245 9.34 5.95 -26.47
CA HIS A 245 10.03 7.22 -26.29
C HIS A 245 11.49 7.02 -25.87
N PHE A 246 12.41 7.80 -26.44
CA PHE A 246 13.84 7.79 -26.12
C PHE A 246 14.30 9.12 -25.54
N ALA A 247 14.99 9.07 -24.40
CA ALA A 247 15.59 10.23 -23.75
C ALA A 247 16.88 10.71 -24.42
N GLY A 248 16.98 12.01 -24.73
CA GLY A 248 18.19 12.63 -25.28
C GLY A 248 18.58 12.12 -26.68
N ASN A 249 19.85 12.30 -27.06
CA ASN A 249 20.42 11.86 -28.35
C ASN A 249 20.72 10.34 -28.42
N SER A 250 20.23 9.54 -27.48
CA SER A 250 20.56 8.11 -27.36
C SER A 250 19.73 7.25 -28.34
N ARG A 251 19.96 7.44 -29.64
CA ARG A 251 19.30 6.68 -30.71
C ARG A 251 20.12 5.51 -31.28
N ASP A 252 21.39 5.38 -30.91
CA ASP A 252 22.32 4.73 -31.84
C ASP A 252 22.56 3.22 -31.71
N ASP A 253 22.13 2.49 -30.67
CA ASP A 253 22.31 1.02 -30.63
C ASP A 253 21.18 0.21 -29.93
N LEU A 254 20.38 0.85 -29.07
CA LEU A 254 19.42 0.17 -28.18
C LEU A 254 17.97 0.10 -28.72
N GLY A 255 17.62 0.99 -29.65
CA GLY A 255 16.24 1.14 -30.10
C GLY A 255 15.69 -0.07 -30.86
N ASP A 256 16.51 -0.68 -31.72
CA ASP A 256 16.09 -1.84 -32.51
C ASP A 256 15.97 -3.10 -31.65
N ILE A 257 16.94 -3.32 -30.74
CA ILE A 257 16.90 -4.41 -29.74
C ILE A 257 15.67 -4.25 -28.84
N ALA A 258 15.36 -3.03 -28.41
CA ALA A 258 14.20 -2.75 -27.58
C ALA A 258 12.88 -3.14 -28.24
N PHE A 259 12.70 -2.92 -29.54
CA PHE A 259 11.47 -3.31 -30.25
C PHE A 259 11.33 -4.83 -30.40
N GLU A 260 12.43 -5.52 -30.71
CA GLU A 260 12.44 -6.99 -30.77
C GLU A 260 12.12 -7.59 -29.41
N VAL A 261 12.79 -7.11 -28.36
CA VAL A 261 12.57 -7.54 -26.97
C VAL A 261 11.14 -7.20 -26.50
N LEU A 262 10.60 -6.03 -26.85
CA LEU A 262 9.23 -5.66 -26.52
C LEU A 262 8.20 -6.59 -27.19
N ASP A 263 8.45 -7.01 -28.43
CA ASP A 263 7.59 -7.97 -29.12
C ASP A 263 7.61 -9.33 -28.44
N GLU A 264 8.80 -9.82 -28.09
CA GLU A 264 8.97 -11.08 -27.34
C GLU A 264 8.26 -11.03 -25.98
N VAL A 265 8.53 -9.98 -25.20
CA VAL A 265 7.91 -9.75 -23.89
C VAL A 265 6.40 -9.62 -24.00
N PHE A 266 5.91 -8.92 -25.04
CA PHE A 266 4.47 -8.80 -25.29
C PHE A 266 3.84 -10.19 -25.42
N HIS A 267 4.36 -11.01 -26.32
CA HIS A 267 3.81 -12.34 -26.58
C HIS A 267 3.97 -13.27 -25.39
N GLN A 268 5.09 -13.21 -24.67
CA GLN A 268 5.31 -14.03 -23.47
C GLN A 268 4.28 -13.71 -22.40
N VAL A 269 4.20 -12.44 -21.96
CA VAL A 269 3.37 -12.05 -20.82
C VAL A 269 1.89 -12.17 -21.16
N THR A 270 1.45 -11.72 -22.34
CA THR A 270 0.02 -11.81 -22.74
C THR A 270 -0.44 -13.25 -22.92
N ARG A 271 0.45 -14.16 -23.35
CA ARG A 271 0.16 -15.59 -23.45
C ARG A 271 0.12 -16.26 -22.08
N SER A 272 1.09 -15.99 -21.22
CA SER A 272 1.16 -16.57 -19.88
C SER A 272 -0.02 -16.11 -19.02
N LEU A 273 -0.36 -14.83 -19.10
CA LEU A 273 -1.48 -14.24 -18.37
C LEU A 273 -2.79 -14.26 -19.14
N ASN A 274 -2.87 -14.86 -20.33
CA ASN A 274 -4.07 -14.97 -21.17
C ASN A 274 -4.90 -13.66 -21.24
N PHE A 275 -4.24 -12.52 -21.38
CA PHE A 275 -4.88 -11.20 -21.45
C PHE A 275 -4.20 -10.35 -22.51
N HIS A 276 -4.98 -9.84 -23.45
CA HIS A 276 -4.49 -9.03 -24.56
C HIS A 276 -5.02 -7.60 -24.38
N PRO A 277 -4.15 -6.63 -24.10
CA PRO A 277 -4.57 -5.24 -23.95
C PRO A 277 -5.07 -4.70 -25.30
N ASP A 278 -6.21 -4.02 -25.29
CA ASP A 278 -6.81 -3.32 -26.43
C ASP A 278 -6.38 -1.84 -26.53
N VAL A 279 -5.57 -1.40 -25.57
CA VAL A 279 -4.96 -0.08 -25.49
C VAL A 279 -3.50 -0.11 -25.94
N LYS A 280 -3.02 1.01 -26.50
CA LYS A 280 -1.59 1.17 -26.77
C LYS A 280 -0.83 1.34 -25.46
N ILE A 281 0.30 0.67 -25.34
CA ILE A 281 1.18 0.75 -24.17
C ILE A 281 2.30 1.74 -24.48
N ASN A 282 2.51 2.69 -23.57
CA ASN A 282 3.60 3.65 -23.67
C ASN A 282 4.83 3.05 -23.01
N VAL A 283 5.94 2.90 -23.76
CA VAL A 283 7.21 2.42 -23.24
C VAL A 283 8.23 3.54 -23.32
N ILE A 284 8.85 3.83 -22.19
CA ILE A 284 9.78 4.95 -22.07
C ILE A 284 11.15 4.37 -21.75
N PHE A 285 12.07 4.45 -22.71
CA PHE A 285 13.48 4.13 -22.49
C PHE A 285 14.24 5.40 -22.16
N PHE A 286 15.05 5.31 -21.12
CA PHE A 286 15.78 6.45 -20.63
C PHE A 286 17.13 6.06 -20.09
N LEU A 287 18.17 6.85 -20.34
CA LEU A 287 19.40 6.71 -19.57
C LEU A 287 19.08 7.00 -18.11
N THR A 288 19.68 6.30 -17.14
CA THR A 288 19.39 6.53 -15.71
C THR A 288 19.65 8.00 -15.32
N GLU A 289 20.52 8.67 -16.07
CA GLU A 289 20.83 10.11 -15.98
C GLU A 289 19.83 11.01 -16.74
N ASP A 290 19.01 10.44 -17.65
CA ASP A 290 17.98 11.05 -18.51
C ASP A 290 16.54 10.52 -18.24
N TYR A 291 16.31 9.74 -17.17
CA TYR A 291 15.00 9.15 -16.83
C TYR A 291 13.88 10.16 -16.90
N TYR A 292 14.23 11.31 -16.41
CA TYR A 292 13.25 12.23 -16.02
C TYR A 292 12.90 13.16 -17.17
N LYS A 293 13.72 13.18 -18.26
CA LYS A 293 13.52 13.89 -19.56
C LYS A 293 12.24 13.58 -20.23
N VAL A 294 12.04 12.28 -20.39
CA VAL A 294 11.04 11.77 -21.30
C VAL A 294 9.65 11.90 -20.69
N SER A 295 9.59 11.97 -19.36
CA SER A 295 8.36 12.21 -18.62
C SER A 295 7.71 13.57 -18.94
N ARG A 296 8.48 14.59 -19.36
CA ARG A 296 8.00 15.98 -19.43
C ARG A 296 7.45 16.51 -20.75
N ASP A 297 7.89 16.05 -21.92
CA ASP A 297 7.58 16.79 -23.17
C ASP A 297 6.36 16.29 -23.99
N TRP A 298 5.70 15.19 -23.61
CA TRP A 298 4.67 14.59 -24.49
C TRP A 298 3.22 15.03 -24.20
N SER A 299 2.97 16.35 -24.17
CA SER A 299 1.63 16.92 -23.96
C SER A 299 1.04 17.57 -25.22
N ALA A 300 0.59 16.75 -26.18
CA ALA A 300 -0.36 17.21 -27.20
C ALA A 300 -1.18 16.12 -27.94
N ALA A 301 -0.88 14.82 -27.83
CA ALA A 301 -1.64 13.80 -28.57
C ALA A 301 -1.60 12.39 -27.93
N SER A 302 -2.79 11.75 -27.89
CA SER A 302 -3.16 10.36 -27.50
C SER A 302 -3.27 10.07 -26.00
N ALA A 303 -4.46 10.08 -25.38
CA ALA A 303 -5.54 9.08 -25.45
C ALA A 303 -5.11 7.66 -24.97
N GLN A 304 -5.58 7.27 -23.78
CA GLN A 304 -5.82 5.88 -23.34
C GLN A 304 -4.65 4.88 -23.38
N GLY A 305 -3.59 5.03 -22.58
CA GLY A 305 -2.53 4.00 -22.52
C GLY A 305 -1.74 3.93 -21.22
N ILE A 306 -1.39 2.71 -20.79
CA ILE A 306 -0.59 2.44 -19.58
C ILE A 306 0.91 2.50 -19.90
N LYS A 307 1.72 2.86 -18.91
CA LYS A 307 3.12 3.27 -19.05
C LYS A 307 4.10 2.24 -18.46
N ILE A 308 5.16 1.92 -19.20
CA ILE A 308 6.32 1.13 -18.80
C ILE A 308 7.55 2.02 -18.84
N MET A 309 8.37 1.99 -17.79
CA MET A 309 9.54 2.85 -17.65
C MET A 309 10.80 1.99 -17.50
N VAL A 310 11.77 2.14 -18.41
CA VAL A 310 12.96 1.28 -18.48
C VAL A 310 14.24 2.08 -18.27
N PRO A 311 14.92 1.92 -17.11
CA PRO A 311 16.23 2.52 -16.88
C PRO A 311 17.35 1.83 -17.65
N LEU A 312 17.91 2.53 -18.62
CA LEU A 312 19.18 2.22 -19.26
C LEU A 312 20.30 2.72 -18.33
N LYS A 313 20.94 1.84 -17.56
CA LYS A 313 22.14 2.23 -16.79
C LYS A 313 23.28 2.64 -17.72
N SER A 314 24.18 3.49 -17.22
CA SER A 314 25.50 3.78 -17.81
C SER A 314 26.34 2.49 -17.81
N GLY A 315 26.08 1.61 -18.76
CA GLY A 315 26.64 0.26 -18.87
C GLY A 315 25.56 -0.75 -19.24
N TYR A 316 25.56 -1.20 -20.50
CA TYR A 316 24.71 -2.27 -21.02
C TYR A 316 24.85 -3.53 -20.16
N LYS A 317 23.76 -4.01 -19.56
CA LYS A 317 23.75 -5.14 -18.62
C LYS A 317 23.47 -6.52 -19.25
N SER A 318 23.46 -6.59 -20.58
CA SER A 318 23.04 -7.73 -21.44
C SER A 318 21.58 -7.66 -21.89
N GLU A 319 21.27 -8.30 -23.02
CA GLU A 319 19.93 -8.35 -23.61
C GLU A 319 18.94 -9.06 -22.67
N GLU A 320 19.40 -10.13 -22.02
CA GLU A 320 18.65 -10.90 -21.02
C GLU A 320 18.16 -10.02 -19.87
N TYR A 321 19.02 -9.12 -19.38
CA TYR A 321 18.64 -8.18 -18.32
C TYR A 321 17.54 -7.22 -18.77
N VAL A 322 17.65 -6.66 -19.99
CA VAL A 322 16.66 -5.74 -20.55
C VAL A 322 15.33 -6.45 -20.78
N ARG A 323 15.37 -7.67 -21.32
CA ARG A 323 14.20 -8.53 -21.53
C ARG A 323 13.48 -8.86 -20.22
N GLY A 324 14.23 -9.26 -19.18
CA GLY A 324 13.69 -9.50 -17.86
C GLY A 324 13.01 -8.27 -17.25
N LEU A 325 13.69 -7.13 -17.28
CA LEU A 325 13.17 -5.87 -16.75
C LEU A 325 11.90 -5.42 -17.49
N LEU A 326 11.89 -5.52 -18.81
CA LEU A 326 10.69 -5.22 -19.60
C LEU A 326 9.54 -6.16 -19.28
N ALA A 327 9.80 -7.46 -19.12
CA ALA A 327 8.79 -8.42 -18.71
C ALA A 327 8.21 -8.12 -17.33
N HIS A 328 9.05 -7.70 -16.38
CA HIS A 328 8.63 -7.29 -15.04
C HIS A 328 7.64 -6.12 -15.10
N GLU A 329 8.05 -5.00 -15.70
CA GLU A 329 7.25 -3.78 -15.75
C GLU A 329 5.98 -3.95 -16.61
N PHE A 330 6.08 -4.71 -17.70
CA PHE A 330 4.92 -5.02 -18.53
C PHE A 330 3.89 -5.88 -17.78
N THR A 331 4.36 -6.79 -16.93
CA THR A 331 3.48 -7.64 -16.13
C THR A 331 2.61 -6.82 -15.18
N HIS A 332 3.16 -5.82 -14.50
CA HIS A 332 2.36 -4.90 -13.68
C HIS A 332 1.29 -4.18 -14.50
N THR A 333 1.63 -3.74 -15.71
CA THR A 333 0.69 -3.10 -16.64
C THR A 333 -0.49 -4.03 -16.98
N ILE A 334 -0.21 -5.28 -17.32
CA ILE A 334 -1.24 -6.28 -17.63
C ILE A 334 -2.11 -6.59 -16.41
N ILE A 335 -1.51 -6.78 -15.24
CA ILE A 335 -2.23 -7.05 -13.99
C ILE A 335 -3.13 -5.86 -13.63
N HIS A 336 -2.66 -4.63 -13.80
CA HIS A 336 -3.44 -3.43 -13.52
C HIS A 336 -4.67 -3.34 -14.43
N LEU A 337 -4.50 -3.47 -15.75
CA LEU A 337 -5.61 -3.50 -16.72
C LEU A 337 -6.64 -4.54 -16.37
N ARG A 338 -6.13 -5.72 -16.03
CA ARG A 338 -6.97 -6.90 -15.86
C ARG A 338 -7.76 -6.87 -14.56
N THR A 339 -7.15 -6.41 -13.47
CA THR A 339 -7.75 -6.49 -12.14
C THR A 339 -8.43 -5.19 -11.71
N ASN A 340 -8.26 -4.10 -12.45
CA ASN A 340 -8.62 -2.75 -12.01
C ASN A 340 -7.97 -2.41 -10.65
N ASN A 341 -6.67 -2.68 -10.55
CA ASN A 341 -5.84 -2.47 -9.36
C ASN A 341 -6.26 -3.25 -8.09
N ARG A 342 -6.90 -4.41 -8.24
CA ARG A 342 -7.33 -5.26 -7.11
C ARG A 342 -6.42 -6.46 -6.83
N CYS A 343 -5.31 -6.58 -7.56
CA CYS A 343 -4.34 -7.64 -7.33
C CYS A 343 -3.56 -7.40 -6.03
N PRO A 344 -3.56 -8.35 -5.07
CA PRO A 344 -2.79 -8.18 -3.85
C PRO A 344 -1.29 -8.13 -4.15
N LEU A 345 -0.56 -7.31 -3.39
CA LEU A 345 0.83 -6.98 -3.68
C LEU A 345 1.74 -8.21 -3.84
N TRP A 346 1.61 -9.23 -2.99
CA TRP A 346 2.43 -10.45 -3.09
C TRP A 346 2.24 -11.19 -4.42
N LEU A 347 1.03 -11.17 -4.97
CA LEU A 347 0.73 -11.85 -6.22
C LEU A 347 1.17 -10.99 -7.41
N ASN A 348 0.95 -9.67 -7.32
CA ASN A 348 1.38 -8.72 -8.34
C ASN A 348 2.90 -8.78 -8.55
N GLU A 349 3.67 -8.61 -7.47
CA GLU A 349 5.14 -8.70 -7.48
C GLU A 349 5.62 -10.11 -7.80
N GLY A 350 4.93 -11.14 -7.28
CA GLY A 350 5.31 -12.53 -7.50
C GLY A 350 5.21 -12.94 -8.96
N ILE A 351 4.12 -12.57 -9.65
CA ILE A 351 3.94 -12.82 -11.09
C ILE A 351 4.93 -11.95 -11.89
N ALA A 352 5.16 -10.69 -11.53
CA ALA A 352 6.14 -9.85 -12.19
C ALA A 352 7.56 -10.45 -12.13
N GLN A 353 7.98 -10.95 -10.97
CA GLN A 353 9.28 -11.62 -10.81
C GLN A 353 9.33 -12.97 -11.56
N TYR A 354 8.22 -13.71 -11.58
CA TYR A 354 8.10 -14.96 -12.34
C TYR A 354 8.31 -14.71 -13.84
N GLN A 355 7.64 -13.69 -14.39
CA GLN A 355 7.78 -13.30 -15.80
C GLN A 355 9.17 -12.72 -16.10
N GLU A 356 9.76 -11.95 -15.18
CA GLU A 356 11.15 -11.45 -15.30
C GLU A 356 12.13 -12.61 -15.48
N PHE A 357 12.07 -13.63 -14.62
CA PHE A 357 13.01 -14.75 -14.66
C PHE A 357 12.80 -15.62 -15.89
N ALA A 358 11.53 -15.90 -16.24
CA ALA A 358 11.19 -16.61 -17.48
C ALA A 358 11.72 -15.88 -18.72
N ALA A 359 11.59 -14.55 -18.75
CA ALA A 359 12.04 -13.74 -19.88
C ALA A 359 13.57 -13.64 -19.92
N ALA A 360 14.21 -13.31 -18.80
CA ALA A 360 15.66 -13.13 -18.75
C ALA A 360 16.43 -14.43 -19.00
N ASN A 361 16.01 -15.52 -18.37
CA ASN A 361 16.81 -16.74 -18.26
C ASN A 361 16.19 -17.94 -18.99
N GLY A 362 15.06 -17.74 -19.68
CA GLY A 362 14.34 -18.80 -20.39
C GLY A 362 13.55 -19.77 -19.50
N SER A 363 13.71 -19.68 -18.17
CA SER A 363 12.90 -20.41 -17.19
C SER A 363 12.63 -19.56 -15.95
N PRO A 364 11.39 -19.57 -15.42
CA PRO A 364 11.07 -18.93 -14.15
C PRO A 364 11.81 -19.55 -12.96
N GLU A 365 12.38 -20.75 -13.09
CA GLU A 365 13.16 -21.42 -12.03
C GLU A 365 14.56 -20.83 -11.85
N GLU A 366 15.09 -20.23 -12.92
CA GLU A 366 16.41 -19.61 -12.94
C GLU A 366 16.33 -18.20 -12.34
N MET A 367 16.22 -18.12 -11.02
CA MET A 367 16.19 -16.84 -10.30
C MET A 367 17.53 -16.11 -10.33
N ARG A 368 17.49 -14.80 -10.02
CA ARG A 368 18.69 -13.96 -9.87
C ARG A 368 19.69 -14.51 -8.85
N SER A 369 20.97 -14.27 -9.09
CA SER A 369 22.07 -14.76 -8.24
C SER A 369 22.03 -14.21 -6.81
N ASP A 370 21.52 -12.99 -6.61
CA ASP A 370 21.34 -12.38 -5.29
C ASP A 370 20.19 -12.99 -4.48
N TYR A 371 19.24 -13.68 -5.13
CA TYR A 371 18.16 -14.40 -4.46
C TYR A 371 18.60 -15.77 -3.99
N ARG A 372 19.39 -16.48 -4.82
CA ARG A 372 19.75 -17.89 -4.64
C ARG A 372 20.27 -18.20 -3.23
N SER A 373 21.26 -17.44 -2.75
CA SER A 373 21.84 -17.69 -1.43
C SER A 373 20.85 -17.48 -0.28
N ILE A 374 19.89 -16.56 -0.43
CA ILE A 374 18.88 -16.32 0.61
C ILE A 374 17.81 -17.40 0.55
N VAL A 375 17.37 -17.80 -0.65
CA VAL A 375 16.41 -18.90 -0.84
C VAL A 375 16.96 -20.19 -0.23
N GLU A 376 18.19 -20.58 -0.59
CA GLU A 376 18.81 -21.80 -0.08
C GLU A 376 19.01 -21.78 1.44
N ASN A 377 19.62 -20.72 1.98
CA ASN A 377 19.99 -20.69 3.40
C ASN A 377 18.82 -20.35 4.32
N GLU A 378 17.93 -19.43 3.93
CA GLU A 378 16.86 -18.96 4.80
C GLU A 378 15.53 -19.70 4.57
N PHE A 379 15.08 -19.83 3.33
CA PHE A 379 13.76 -20.40 3.04
C PHE A 379 13.78 -21.93 3.02
N ILE A 380 14.80 -22.53 2.38
CA ILE A 380 14.92 -24.00 2.25
C ILE A 380 15.60 -24.61 3.49
N GLN A 381 16.87 -24.31 3.75
CA GLN A 381 17.58 -24.92 4.88
C GLN A 381 17.09 -24.36 6.23
N GLY A 382 16.91 -23.04 6.29
CA GLY A 382 16.46 -22.34 7.48
C GLY A 382 14.96 -22.46 7.75
N GLN A 383 14.17 -22.99 6.81
CA GLN A 383 12.73 -23.18 6.93
C GLN A 383 11.97 -21.92 7.36
N LYS A 384 12.48 -20.74 6.98
CA LYS A 384 11.83 -19.46 7.25
C LYS A 384 10.80 -19.18 6.18
N SER A 385 9.53 -19.35 6.50
CA SER A 385 8.43 -18.87 5.66
C SER A 385 8.03 -17.45 6.03
N VAL A 386 7.67 -16.66 5.01
CA VAL A 386 6.99 -15.39 5.17
C VAL A 386 5.50 -15.66 4.94
N LYS A 387 4.65 -15.19 5.85
CA LYS A 387 3.20 -15.20 5.63
C LYS A 387 2.86 -14.19 4.54
N LEU A 388 2.12 -14.58 3.51
CA LEU A 388 1.88 -13.74 2.33
C LEU A 388 1.11 -12.45 2.67
N ASN A 389 0.22 -12.50 3.65
CA ASN A 389 -0.46 -11.31 4.18
C ASN A 389 0.49 -10.30 4.86
N ARG A 390 1.71 -10.69 5.21
CA ARG A 390 2.75 -9.80 5.79
C ARG A 390 3.63 -9.14 4.74
N VAL A 391 3.55 -9.56 3.47
CA VAL A 391 4.39 -9.02 2.38
C VAL A 391 4.28 -7.49 2.27
N PRO A 392 3.09 -6.85 2.27
CA PRO A 392 2.99 -5.39 2.20
C PRO A 392 3.72 -4.67 3.33
N ALA A 393 3.63 -5.20 4.56
CA ALA A 393 4.33 -4.62 5.70
C ALA A 393 5.86 -4.77 5.58
N LEU A 394 6.35 -5.89 5.04
CA LEU A 394 7.77 -6.15 4.89
C LEU A 394 8.40 -5.36 3.74
N MET A 395 7.68 -5.17 2.63
CA MET A 395 8.14 -4.32 1.51
C MET A 395 8.29 -2.85 1.92
N ASN A 396 7.51 -2.41 2.90
CA ASN A 396 7.60 -1.07 3.50
C ASN A 396 8.59 -0.98 4.68
N SER A 397 9.35 -2.04 4.96
CA SER A 397 10.33 -2.07 6.05
C SER A 397 11.57 -1.22 5.72
N SER A 398 12.15 -0.56 6.73
CA SER A 398 13.47 0.08 6.62
C SER A 398 14.62 -0.93 6.49
N SER A 399 14.37 -2.20 6.81
CA SER A 399 15.33 -3.29 6.68
C SER A 399 15.36 -3.81 5.25
N ARG A 400 16.46 -3.53 4.55
CA ARG A 400 16.71 -4.06 3.19
C ARG A 400 16.59 -5.59 3.10
N LYS A 401 16.92 -6.31 4.18
CA LYS A 401 16.77 -7.78 4.23
C LYS A 401 15.31 -8.21 4.25
N ASP A 402 14.45 -7.47 4.95
CA ASP A 402 13.03 -7.81 5.05
C ASP A 402 12.30 -7.51 3.75
N VAL A 403 12.62 -6.39 3.11
CA VAL A 403 12.16 -6.08 1.76
C VAL A 403 12.52 -7.19 0.78
N LEU A 404 13.79 -7.63 0.79
CA LEU A 404 14.27 -8.71 -0.08
C LEU A 404 13.58 -10.06 0.20
N ARG A 405 13.33 -10.39 1.47
CA ARG A 405 12.55 -11.59 1.84
C ARG A 405 11.11 -11.52 1.35
N ALA A 406 10.50 -10.32 1.32
CA ALA A 406 9.14 -10.14 0.83
C ALA A 406 9.03 -10.42 -0.68
N TYR A 407 9.96 -9.91 -1.49
CA TYR A 407 10.03 -10.22 -2.92
C TYR A 407 10.28 -11.72 -3.16
N ILE A 408 11.25 -12.31 -2.45
CA ILE A 408 11.54 -13.75 -2.55
C ILE A 408 10.30 -14.58 -2.20
N ALA A 409 9.58 -14.23 -1.13
CA ALA A 409 8.38 -14.94 -0.72
C ALA A 409 7.27 -14.85 -1.78
N SER A 410 7.07 -13.65 -2.35
CA SER A 410 6.11 -13.39 -3.43
C SER A 410 6.40 -14.25 -4.66
N TYR A 411 7.65 -14.26 -5.10
CA TYR A 411 8.14 -15.11 -6.20
C TYR A 411 7.94 -16.60 -5.90
N LEU A 412 8.41 -17.08 -4.74
CA LEU A 412 8.34 -18.51 -4.39
C LEU A 412 6.88 -19.00 -4.24
N ALA A 413 5.98 -18.17 -3.70
CA ALA A 413 4.56 -18.50 -3.64
C ALA A 413 3.92 -18.56 -5.03
N THR A 414 4.29 -17.64 -5.91
CA THR A 414 3.84 -17.67 -7.32
C THR A 414 4.37 -18.90 -8.06
N ARG A 415 5.63 -19.29 -7.82
CA ARG A 415 6.17 -20.54 -8.36
C ARG A 415 5.45 -21.76 -7.78
N CYS A 416 5.10 -21.75 -6.50
CA CYS A 416 4.29 -22.81 -5.89
C CYS A 416 2.90 -22.91 -6.55
N LEU A 417 2.26 -21.78 -6.88
CA LEU A 417 1.02 -21.78 -7.67
C LEU A 417 1.23 -22.46 -9.03
N ALA A 418 2.25 -22.06 -9.77
CA ALA A 418 2.57 -22.65 -11.07
C ALA A 418 2.85 -24.17 -10.99
N ASP A 419 3.64 -24.61 -10.00
CA ASP A 419 4.02 -26.02 -9.83
C ASP A 419 2.82 -26.94 -9.57
N PHE A 420 1.82 -26.47 -8.81
CA PHE A 420 0.66 -27.29 -8.44
C PHE A 420 -0.54 -27.13 -9.35
N TYR A 421 -0.74 -25.93 -9.91
CA TYR A 421 -1.97 -25.55 -10.60
C TYR A 421 -1.72 -25.09 -12.04
N GLY A 422 -0.45 -24.98 -12.44
CA GLY A 422 -0.05 -24.44 -13.74
C GLY A 422 -0.18 -22.91 -13.82
N GLU A 423 0.46 -22.32 -14.82
CA GLU A 423 0.38 -20.87 -15.09
C GLU A 423 -1.06 -20.39 -15.35
N ARG A 424 -1.95 -21.29 -15.79
CA ARG A 424 -3.38 -21.00 -15.96
C ARG A 424 -4.05 -20.51 -14.67
N SER A 425 -3.53 -20.89 -13.50
CA SER A 425 -4.03 -20.37 -12.22
C SER A 425 -3.85 -18.85 -12.11
N PHE A 426 -2.82 -18.26 -12.72
CA PHE A 426 -2.65 -16.80 -12.75
C PHE A 426 -3.80 -16.13 -13.49
N ASP A 427 -4.16 -16.67 -14.66
CA ASP A 427 -5.28 -16.21 -15.47
C ASP A 427 -6.60 -16.24 -14.68
N GLU A 428 -6.90 -17.37 -14.04
CA GLU A 428 -8.14 -17.56 -13.29
C GLU A 428 -8.23 -16.63 -12.07
N ILE A 429 -7.14 -16.49 -11.30
CA ILE A 429 -7.09 -15.59 -10.14
C ILE A 429 -7.25 -14.14 -10.58
N LEU A 430 -6.49 -13.69 -11.59
CA LEU A 430 -6.55 -12.30 -12.05
C LEU A 430 -7.91 -11.98 -12.70
N SER A 431 -8.57 -12.93 -13.37
CA SER A 431 -9.94 -12.76 -13.87
C SER A 431 -10.93 -12.54 -12.74
N ALA A 432 -10.90 -13.42 -11.73
CA ALA A 432 -11.80 -13.35 -10.59
C ALA A 432 -11.63 -12.01 -9.82
N LEU A 433 -10.40 -11.59 -9.62
CA LEU A 433 -10.08 -10.28 -9.04
C LEU A 433 -10.63 -9.15 -9.93
N GLY A 434 -10.46 -9.25 -11.25
CA GLY A 434 -11.06 -8.35 -12.26
C GLY A 434 -12.59 -8.30 -12.28
N GLU A 435 -13.26 -9.29 -11.70
CA GLU A 435 -14.73 -9.36 -11.67
C GLU A 435 -15.35 -8.80 -10.38
N GLY A 436 -14.59 -8.56 -9.31
CA GLY A 436 -15.21 -8.22 -8.01
C GLY A 436 -14.70 -9.01 -6.83
N LYS A 437 -14.16 -10.20 -7.09
CA LYS A 437 -13.96 -11.19 -6.04
C LYS A 437 -12.80 -10.80 -5.14
N SER A 438 -12.92 -11.19 -3.87
CA SER A 438 -11.81 -11.17 -2.94
C SER A 438 -10.72 -12.15 -3.37
N ILE A 439 -9.51 -11.97 -2.84
CA ILE A 439 -8.41 -12.90 -3.12
C ILE A 439 -8.74 -14.34 -2.65
N ASP A 440 -9.44 -14.51 -1.53
CA ASP A 440 -9.85 -15.85 -1.06
C ASP A 440 -10.80 -16.54 -2.04
N GLU A 441 -11.82 -15.83 -2.52
CA GLU A 441 -12.74 -16.35 -3.54
C GLU A 441 -12.01 -16.67 -4.85
N ALA A 442 -11.13 -15.78 -5.30
CA ALA A 442 -10.33 -15.98 -6.52
C ALA A 442 -9.40 -17.21 -6.41
N MET A 443 -8.79 -17.41 -5.24
CA MET A 443 -7.94 -18.57 -4.96
C MET A 443 -8.73 -19.86 -4.87
N ILE A 444 -9.91 -19.84 -4.26
CA ILE A 444 -10.81 -20.99 -4.20
C ILE A 444 -11.22 -21.41 -5.61
N ASP A 445 -11.60 -20.46 -6.46
CA ASP A 445 -12.02 -20.72 -7.83
C ASP A 445 -10.89 -21.36 -8.66
N ALA A 446 -9.67 -20.82 -8.55
CA ALA A 446 -8.52 -21.28 -9.35
C ALA A 446 -7.83 -22.54 -8.80
N THR A 447 -7.83 -22.74 -7.49
CA THR A 447 -6.97 -23.74 -6.83
C THR A 447 -7.73 -24.73 -5.94
N GLY A 448 -9.01 -24.48 -5.69
CA GLY A 448 -9.82 -25.19 -4.70
C GLY A 448 -9.38 -24.93 -3.25
N ARG A 449 -8.63 -23.84 -2.99
CA ARG A 449 -8.09 -23.49 -1.68
C ARG A 449 -8.26 -22.01 -1.39
N ASP A 450 -8.63 -21.69 -0.16
CA ASP A 450 -8.51 -20.34 0.38
C ASP A 450 -7.03 -19.97 0.63
N MET A 451 -6.78 -18.72 1.02
CA MET A 451 -5.43 -18.20 1.24
C MET A 451 -4.70 -18.92 2.38
N ASP A 452 -5.38 -19.29 3.45
CA ASP A 452 -4.76 -19.99 4.59
C ASP A 452 -4.34 -21.42 4.20
N SER A 453 -5.21 -22.14 3.50
CA SER A 453 -4.92 -23.46 2.96
C SER A 453 -3.81 -23.42 1.91
N PHE A 454 -3.76 -22.37 1.10
CA PHE A 454 -2.68 -22.14 0.14
C PHE A 454 -1.36 -21.79 0.85
N GLN A 455 -1.38 -20.93 1.87
CA GLN A 455 -0.21 -20.60 2.68
C GLN A 455 0.42 -21.85 3.29
N GLN A 456 -0.39 -22.77 3.83
CA GLN A 456 0.12 -24.04 4.37
C GLN A 456 0.77 -24.91 3.28
N ARG A 457 0.15 -24.97 2.09
CA ARG A 457 0.70 -25.70 0.94
C ARG A 457 2.03 -25.11 0.47
N TYR A 458 2.12 -23.79 0.39
CA TYR A 458 3.35 -23.08 0.07
C TYR A 458 4.48 -23.44 1.05
N GLU A 459 4.19 -23.44 2.35
CA GLU A 459 5.16 -23.84 3.39
C GLU A 459 5.57 -25.31 3.29
N ASP A 460 4.62 -26.20 2.99
CA ASP A 460 4.91 -27.62 2.78
C ASP A 460 5.71 -27.90 1.50
N TRP A 461 5.54 -27.06 0.49
CA TRP A 461 6.29 -27.13 -0.76
C TRP A 461 7.73 -26.61 -0.58
N LEU A 462 7.94 -25.54 0.19
CA LEU A 462 9.27 -25.07 0.59
C LEU A 462 10.10 -26.14 1.31
N ARG A 463 9.45 -27.00 2.10
CA ARG A 463 10.10 -28.13 2.79
C ARG A 463 10.62 -29.24 1.86
N LYS A 464 10.11 -29.29 0.64
CA LYS A 464 10.38 -30.37 -0.33
C LYS A 464 11.32 -29.94 -1.45
N LEU A 465 11.60 -28.64 -1.54
CA LEU A 465 12.65 -28.05 -2.38
C LEU A 465 14.02 -28.24 -1.75
#